data_AF-A0A2M8SB63-F1
#
_entry.id   AF-A0A2M8SB63-F1
#
_cell.length_a   1.000
_cell.length_b   1.000
_cell.length_c   1.000
_cell.angle_alpha   90.00
_cell.angle_beta   90.00
_cell.angle_gamma   90.00
#
_symmetry.space_group_name_H-M   'P 1'
#
loop_
_entity.id
_entity.type
_entity.pdbx_description
1 polymer ?
#
loop_
_entity_poly.entity_id
_entity_poly.type
_entity_poly.pdbx_seq_one_letter_code
_entity_poly.pdbx_strand_id
1 'polypeptide(L)'
;MRLYVDSAKCSGCNACRVACSLDLFGENNPKKAAIVIAPHFPAPGVYEVKVCTQCGDCAAVCPTEAIKLNEKGAYYVDFAECNLCEACVPECPEGVMFVRTELANTAWKCDLCGDCVSVCGTSALWIAD
;
A
#
# COMPACT_ATOMS: atom_id res chain seq x y z
N MET A 1 -8.31 -1.96 12.85
CA MET A 1 -7.11 -1.26 12.37
C MET A 1 -7.05 -1.11 10.86
N ARG A 2 -7.08 0.13 10.37
CA ARG A 2 -7.00 0.54 8.97
C ARG A 2 -6.08 1.76 8.83
N LEU A 3 -5.46 1.91 7.66
CA LEU A 3 -4.70 3.09 7.28
C LEU A 3 -5.62 4.06 6.53
N TYR A 4 -5.64 5.31 6.97
CA TYR A 4 -6.43 6.38 6.40
C TYR A 4 -5.55 7.50 5.86
N VAL A 5 -6.11 8.29 4.95
CA VAL A 5 -5.42 9.42 4.33
C VAL A 5 -6.34 10.62 4.11
N ASP A 6 -5.79 11.81 4.35
CA ASP A 6 -6.36 13.09 3.97
C ASP A 6 -5.45 13.72 2.90
N SER A 7 -5.86 13.59 1.64
CA SER A 7 -5.08 14.09 0.49
C SER A 7 -4.89 15.61 0.51
N ALA A 8 -5.80 16.37 1.14
CA ALA A 8 -5.69 17.82 1.22
C ALA A 8 -4.50 18.30 2.07
N LYS A 9 -3.98 17.44 2.95
CA LYS A 9 -2.79 17.71 3.78
C LYS A 9 -1.49 17.20 3.18
N CYS A 10 -1.53 16.51 2.03
CA CYS A 10 -0.34 15.96 1.42
C CYS A 10 0.48 17.05 0.73
N SER A 11 1.75 17.18 1.11
CA SER A 11 2.70 18.11 0.49
C SER A 11 3.45 17.52 -0.71
N GLY A 12 3.29 16.21 -0.98
CA GLY A 12 4.02 15.53 -2.05
C GLY A 12 5.50 15.28 -1.75
N CYS A 13 5.97 15.37 -0.50
CA CYS A 13 7.38 15.23 -0.14
C CYS A 13 7.99 13.82 -0.35
N ASN A 14 7.15 12.80 -0.58
CA ASN A 14 7.53 11.39 -0.77
C ASN A 14 8.25 10.70 0.42
N ALA A 15 8.30 11.31 1.61
CA ALA A 15 8.92 10.69 2.79
C ALA A 15 8.29 9.32 3.14
N CYS A 16 6.95 9.24 3.11
CA CYS A 16 6.21 7.99 3.34
C CYS A 16 6.49 6.91 2.27
N ARG A 17 6.76 7.31 1.02
CA ARG A 17 7.11 6.36 -0.05
C ARG A 17 8.50 5.76 0.17
N VAL A 18 9.46 6.59 0.57
CA VAL A 18 10.81 6.11 0.92
C VAL A 18 10.75 5.17 2.11
N ALA A 19 10.03 5.54 3.19
CA ALA A 19 9.86 4.69 4.36
C ALA A 19 9.24 3.34 3.99
N CYS A 20 8.16 3.35 3.20
CA CYS A 20 7.49 2.12 2.76
C CYS A 20 8.38 1.24 1.85
N SER A 21 9.18 1.82 0.95
CA SER A 21 10.07 1.00 0.11
C SER A 21 11.25 0.41 0.88
N LEU A 22 11.73 1.11 1.93
CA LEU A 22 12.74 0.59 2.84
C LEU A 22 12.20 -0.55 3.70
N ASP A 23 10.97 -0.41 4.20
CA ASP A 23 10.30 -1.44 5.00
C ASP A 23 9.98 -2.70 4.16
N LEU A 24 9.30 -2.55 3.02
CA LEU A 24 8.90 -3.70 2.20
C LEU A 24 10.06 -4.38 1.45
N PHE A 25 11.09 -3.61 1.05
CA PHE A 25 12.11 -4.10 0.10
C PHE A 25 13.56 -3.81 0.51
N GLY A 26 13.81 -3.09 1.60
CA GLY A 26 15.15 -2.65 1.97
C GLY A 26 15.76 -1.64 0.98
N GLU A 27 14.94 -0.97 0.18
CA GLU A 27 15.40 -0.09 -0.90
C GLU A 27 14.92 1.36 -0.74
N ASN A 28 15.82 2.30 -1.00
CA ASN A 28 15.48 3.71 -1.13
C ASN A 28 14.98 4.01 -2.55
N ASN A 29 13.75 3.56 -2.85
CA ASN A 29 13.13 3.79 -4.15
C ASN A 29 11.62 4.05 -3.98
N PRO A 30 11.18 5.32 -3.96
CA PRO A 30 9.78 5.70 -3.82
C PRO A 30 8.83 5.02 -4.82
N LYS A 31 9.32 4.65 -6.01
CA LYS A 31 8.51 3.97 -7.02
C LYS A 31 8.08 2.58 -6.59
N LYS A 32 8.81 1.91 -5.68
CA LYS A 32 8.50 0.57 -5.20
C LYS A 32 7.44 0.55 -4.09
N ALA A 33 7.21 1.67 -3.42
CA ALA A 33 6.27 1.78 -2.30
C ALA A 33 4.84 1.30 -2.62
N ALA A 34 4.15 0.78 -1.60
CA ALA A 34 2.73 0.44 -1.64
C ALA A 34 1.79 1.64 -1.34
N ILE A 35 2.32 2.85 -1.36
CA ILE A 35 1.57 4.11 -1.27
C ILE A 35 1.79 4.92 -2.56
N VAL A 36 0.69 5.41 -3.13
CA VAL A 36 0.70 6.21 -4.36
C VAL A 36 0.46 7.66 -4.01
N ILE A 37 1.30 8.54 -4.55
CA ILE A 37 1.10 9.98 -4.53
C ILE A 37 1.05 10.44 -5.99
N ALA A 38 -0.12 10.87 -6.44
CA ALA A 38 -0.39 11.32 -7.80
C ALA A 38 -0.53 12.86 -7.82
N PRO A 39 0.38 13.60 -8.47
CA PRO A 39 0.27 15.05 -8.60
C PRO A 39 -0.76 15.45 -9.66
N HIS A 40 -1.63 16.41 -9.35
CA HIS A 40 -2.63 16.99 -10.26
C HIS A 40 -2.39 18.49 -10.42
N PHE A 41 -1.52 18.84 -11.37
CA PHE A 41 -1.07 20.21 -11.67
C PHE A 41 -1.26 20.53 -13.16
N PRO A 42 -1.41 21.81 -13.55
CA PRO A 42 -1.32 23.03 -12.73
C PRO A 42 -2.58 23.35 -11.91
N ALA A 43 -3.75 22.86 -12.31
CA ALA A 43 -4.99 22.93 -11.55
C ALA A 43 -5.54 21.51 -11.38
N PRO A 44 -6.08 21.12 -10.21
CA PRO A 44 -6.33 21.94 -9.02
C PRO A 44 -5.11 22.18 -8.12
N GLY A 45 -3.92 21.68 -8.47
CA GLY A 45 -2.69 21.92 -7.70
C GLY A 45 -2.66 21.11 -6.41
N VAL A 46 -3.08 19.85 -6.47
CA VAL A 46 -3.20 18.96 -5.32
C VAL A 46 -2.46 17.65 -5.55
N TYR A 47 -2.22 16.92 -4.46
CA TYR A 47 -1.76 15.54 -4.52
C TYR A 47 -2.90 14.62 -4.12
N GLU A 48 -3.26 13.69 -4.99
CA GLU A 48 -4.13 12.57 -4.64
C GLU A 48 -3.26 11.46 -4.06
N VAL A 49 -3.63 10.97 -2.88
CA VAL A 49 -2.90 9.90 -2.21
C VAL A 49 -3.79 8.67 -2.10
N LYS A 50 -3.26 7.51 -2.53
CA LYS A 50 -3.93 6.22 -2.41
C LYS A 50 -3.13 5.29 -1.51
N VAL A 51 -3.82 4.64 -0.58
CA VAL A 51 -3.27 3.77 0.45
C VAL A 51 -4.07 2.48 0.53
N CYS A 52 -3.47 1.40 1.07
CA CYS A 52 -4.23 0.19 1.35
C CYS A 52 -5.06 0.38 2.61
N THR A 53 -6.38 0.39 2.48
CA THR A 53 -7.33 0.53 3.60
C THR A 53 -7.53 -0.75 4.41
N GLN A 54 -6.86 -1.84 4.03
CA GLN A 54 -7.04 -3.18 4.62
C GLN A 54 -8.50 -3.68 4.53
N CYS A 55 -9.20 -3.36 3.42
CA CYS A 55 -10.61 -3.73 3.23
C CYS A 55 -10.86 -5.25 3.11
N GLY A 56 -9.91 -6.01 2.55
CA GLY A 56 -10.01 -7.45 2.38
C GLY A 56 -10.57 -7.93 1.03
N ASP A 57 -10.98 -7.02 0.12
CA ASP A 57 -11.55 -7.41 -1.19
C ASP A 57 -10.60 -8.30 -1.99
N CYS A 58 -9.30 -7.96 -1.99
CA CYS A 58 -8.25 -8.79 -2.59
C CYS A 58 -8.19 -10.22 -2.01
N ALA A 59 -8.47 -10.39 -0.72
CA ALA A 59 -8.46 -11.70 -0.07
C ALA A 59 -9.70 -12.51 -0.46
N ALA A 60 -10.87 -11.88 -0.59
CA ALA A 60 -12.12 -12.54 -0.97
C ALA A 60 -12.06 -13.20 -2.35
N VAL A 61 -11.21 -12.69 -3.25
CA VAL A 61 -11.05 -13.19 -4.62
C VAL A 61 -9.84 -14.10 -4.82
N CYS A 62 -9.01 -14.32 -3.78
CA CYS A 62 -7.78 -15.07 -3.91
C CYS A 62 -8.07 -16.59 -4.01
N PRO A 63 -7.82 -17.24 -5.17
CA PRO A 63 -8.22 -18.64 -5.38
C PRO A 63 -7.36 -19.64 -4.60
N THR A 64 -6.16 -19.23 -4.15
CA THR A 64 -5.27 -20.06 -3.33
C THR A 64 -5.31 -19.70 -1.86
N GLU A 65 -6.17 -18.78 -1.44
CA GLU A 65 -6.28 -18.28 -0.05
C GLU A 65 -4.96 -17.69 0.51
N ALA A 66 -4.04 -17.28 -0.38
CA ALA A 66 -2.73 -16.77 0.00
C ALA A 66 -2.79 -15.40 0.71
N ILE A 67 -3.90 -14.66 0.65
CA ILE A 67 -4.02 -13.36 1.34
C ILE A 67 -4.70 -13.56 2.68
N LYS A 68 -3.92 -13.53 3.76
CA LYS A 68 -4.32 -13.90 5.11
C LYS A 68 -4.44 -12.68 6.02
N LEU A 69 -5.27 -12.78 7.06
CA LEU A 69 -5.40 -11.76 8.10
C LEU A 69 -4.50 -12.13 9.28
N ASN A 70 -3.59 -11.24 9.68
CA ASN A 70 -2.75 -11.45 10.86
C ASN A 70 -3.46 -11.04 12.17
N GLU A 71 -2.83 -11.32 13.32
CA GLU A 71 -3.36 -11.00 14.66
C GLU A 71 -3.58 -9.50 14.90
N LYS A 72 -2.91 -8.64 14.12
CA LYS A 72 -3.06 -7.17 14.18
C LYS A 72 -4.22 -6.66 13.31
N GLY A 73 -4.95 -7.56 12.65
CA GLY A 73 -6.03 -7.21 11.72
C GLY A 73 -5.54 -6.63 10.39
N ALA A 74 -4.31 -6.91 9.97
CA ALA A 74 -3.78 -6.51 8.67
C ALA A 74 -3.74 -7.70 7.69
N TYR A 75 -4.19 -7.46 6.46
CA TYR A 75 -4.08 -8.44 5.39
C TYR A 75 -2.66 -8.45 4.83
N TYR A 76 -2.08 -9.63 4.66
CA TYR A 76 -0.76 -9.83 4.05
C TYR A 76 -0.81 -10.97 3.03
N VAL A 77 0.18 -11.02 2.13
CA VAL A 77 0.30 -12.10 1.15
C VAL A 77 1.28 -13.13 1.68
N ASP A 78 0.84 -14.38 1.78
CA ASP A 78 1.69 -15.54 2.01
C ASP A 78 2.38 -15.93 0.71
N PHE A 79 3.69 -15.71 0.64
CA PHE A 79 4.47 -15.92 -0.58
C PHE A 79 4.60 -17.40 -0.94
N ALA A 80 4.44 -18.32 0.01
CA ALA A 80 4.51 -19.74 -0.27
C ALA A 80 3.25 -20.27 -0.98
N GLU A 81 2.10 -19.62 -0.76
CA GLU A 81 0.81 -20.02 -1.33
C GLU A 81 0.38 -19.15 -2.53
N CYS A 82 0.99 -17.99 -2.71
CA CYS A 82 0.73 -17.14 -3.86
C CYS A 82 1.27 -17.78 -5.14
N ASN A 83 0.39 -18.02 -6.12
CA ASN A 83 0.75 -18.55 -7.42
C ASN A 83 0.88 -17.47 -8.52
N LEU A 84 0.88 -16.18 -8.14
CA LEU A 84 0.92 -15.04 -9.05
C LEU A 84 -0.19 -15.06 -10.15
N CYS A 85 -1.40 -15.51 -9.81
CA CYS A 85 -2.54 -15.44 -10.75
C CYS A 85 -3.10 -14.02 -10.97
N GLU A 86 -2.66 -13.05 -10.16
CA GLU A 86 -3.03 -11.62 -10.24
C GLU A 86 -4.51 -11.27 -10.06
N ALA A 87 -5.37 -12.25 -9.71
CA ALA A 87 -6.81 -12.02 -9.51
C ALA A 87 -7.12 -10.89 -8.49
N CYS A 88 -6.25 -10.69 -7.52
CA CYS A 88 -6.36 -9.65 -6.49
C CYS A 88 -6.05 -8.22 -6.97
N VAL A 89 -5.28 -8.06 -8.06
CA VAL A 89 -4.81 -6.75 -8.54
C VAL A 89 -5.97 -5.87 -9.05
N PRO A 90 -6.82 -6.33 -10.00
CA PRO A 90 -7.92 -5.51 -10.51
C PRO A 90 -9.02 -5.27 -9.46
N GLU A 91 -9.11 -6.14 -8.45
CA GLU A 91 -10.12 -6.07 -7.39
C GLU A 91 -9.77 -5.07 -6.29
N CYS A 92 -8.57 -4.52 -6.28
CA CYS A 92 -8.18 -3.51 -5.30
C CYS A 92 -8.84 -2.16 -5.63
N PRO A 93 -9.80 -1.66 -4.82
CA PRO A 93 -10.52 -0.42 -5.14
C PRO A 93 -9.60 0.81 -5.17
N GLU A 94 -8.57 0.76 -4.33
CA GLU A 94 -7.57 1.83 -4.19
C GLU A 94 -6.46 1.74 -5.25
N GLY A 95 -6.38 0.62 -6.00
CA GLY A 95 -5.33 0.41 -7.01
C GLY A 95 -3.91 0.34 -6.44
N VAL A 96 -3.75 -0.18 -5.22
CA VAL A 96 -2.45 -0.29 -4.50
C VAL A 96 -2.01 -1.74 -4.26
N MET A 97 -2.73 -2.71 -4.81
CA MET A 97 -2.27 -4.09 -4.97
C MET A 97 -1.48 -4.18 -6.28
N PHE A 98 -0.28 -4.76 -6.26
CA PHE A 98 0.57 -4.82 -7.46
C PHE A 98 1.46 -6.05 -7.50
N VAL A 99 2.07 -6.30 -8.65
CA VAL A 99 3.06 -7.37 -8.85
C VAL A 99 4.38 -6.78 -9.32
N ARG A 100 5.48 -7.35 -8.86
CA ARG A 100 6.86 -6.98 -9.23
C ARG A 100 7.72 -8.23 -9.28
N THR A 101 7.70 -8.89 -10.43
CA THR A 101 8.41 -10.16 -10.65
C THR A 101 9.93 -10.00 -10.56
N GLU A 102 10.44 -8.78 -10.69
CA GLU A 102 11.85 -8.46 -10.44
C GLU A 102 12.25 -8.53 -8.95
N LEU A 103 11.29 -8.51 -8.04
CA LEU A 103 11.51 -8.60 -6.58
C LEU A 103 11.22 -10.00 -6.06
N ALA A 104 10.05 -10.54 -6.39
CA ALA A 104 9.64 -11.90 -6.09
C ALA A 104 8.48 -12.32 -6.98
N ASN A 105 8.30 -13.63 -7.16
CA ASN A 105 7.18 -14.20 -7.91
C ASN A 105 5.89 -14.22 -7.05
N THR A 106 5.46 -13.05 -6.60
CA THR A 106 4.31 -12.87 -5.71
C THR A 106 3.63 -11.52 -5.92
N ALA A 107 2.42 -11.39 -5.40
CA ALA A 107 1.70 -10.13 -5.31
C ALA A 107 2.09 -9.37 -4.03
N TRP A 108 2.06 -8.05 -4.10
CA TRP A 108 2.51 -7.14 -3.06
C TRP A 108 1.41 -6.17 -2.66
N LYS A 109 1.41 -5.81 -1.37
CA LYS A 109 0.55 -4.80 -0.77
C LYS A 109 1.22 -4.23 0.48
N CYS A 110 0.65 -3.16 1.03
CA CYS A 110 1.00 -2.65 2.35
C CYS A 110 0.65 -3.68 3.44
N ASP A 111 1.55 -3.91 4.38
CA ASP A 111 1.45 -4.84 5.51
C ASP A 111 0.98 -4.15 6.82
N LEU A 112 0.65 -2.86 6.76
CA LEU A 112 0.26 -2.01 7.89
C LEU A 112 1.37 -1.80 8.94
N CYS A 113 2.65 -1.74 8.53
CA CYS A 113 3.78 -1.47 9.44
C CYS A 113 3.68 -0.14 10.21
N GLY A 114 3.11 0.90 9.60
CA GLY A 114 2.89 2.22 10.20
C GLY A 114 4.03 3.23 9.99
N ASP A 115 5.13 2.86 9.34
CA ASP A 115 6.26 3.76 9.11
C ASP A 115 5.90 5.01 8.28
N CYS A 116 4.95 4.87 7.36
CA CYS A 116 4.43 6.01 6.61
C CYS A 116 3.77 7.08 7.50
N VAL A 117 3.14 6.68 8.62
CA VAL A 117 2.53 7.57 9.60
C VAL A 117 3.60 8.25 10.44
N SER A 118 4.62 7.50 10.89
CA SER A 118 5.67 8.03 11.76
C SER A 118 6.51 9.13 11.10
N VAL A 119 6.68 9.07 9.78
CA VAL A 119 7.43 10.08 8.99
C VAL A 119 6.54 11.20 8.41
N CYS A 120 5.22 11.13 8.56
CA CYS A 120 4.30 12.09 7.96
C CYS A 120 4.25 13.41 8.75
N GLY A 121 5.13 14.35 8.42
CA GLY A 121 5.19 15.67 9.09
C GLY A 121 3.94 16.54 8.93
N THR A 122 3.04 16.25 7.98
CA THR A 122 1.78 16.99 7.78
C THR A 122 0.57 16.30 8.41
N SER A 123 0.76 15.13 9.02
CA SER A 123 -0.34 14.32 9.58
C SER A 123 -1.44 14.02 8.55
N ALA A 124 -1.06 13.83 7.28
CA ALA A 124 -1.97 13.39 6.22
C ALA A 124 -2.35 11.91 6.35
N LEU A 125 -1.58 11.12 7.10
CA LEU A 125 -1.75 9.68 7.27
C LEU A 125 -1.96 9.34 8.74
N TRP A 126 -2.86 8.40 9.04
CA TRP A 126 -3.04 7.87 10.39
C TRP A 126 -3.60 6.45 10.37
N ILE A 127 -3.38 5.71 11.46
CA ILE A 127 -3.97 4.39 11.67
C ILE A 127 -5.01 4.50 12.79
N ALA A 128 -6.19 3.95 12.56
CA ALA A 128 -7.29 3.89 13.51
C ALA A 128 -8.07 2.59 13.31
N ASP A 129 -9.00 2.26 14.21
CA ASP A 129 -9.79 1.03 14.11
C ASP A 129 -10.88 1.04 13.04
#